data_AF-A0A962YTN4-F1
#
_entry.id   AF-A0A962YTN4-F1
#
_cell.length_a   1.000
_cell.length_b   1.000
_cell.length_c   1.000
_cell.angle_alpha   90.00
_cell.angle_beta   90.00
_cell.angle_gamma   90.00
#
_symmetry.space_group_name_H-M   'P 1'
#
loop_
_entity.id
_entity.type
_entity.pdbx_description
1 polymer ?
#
loop_
_entity_poly.entity_id
_entity_poly.type
_entity_poly.pdbx_seq_one_letter_code
_entity_poly.pdbx_strand_id
1 'polypeptide(L)'
;MTTLIDIAEFRSVRFAPVLPEESQVNPQVYGAELAYWVAQELAKRGLASSYPESEDWGWYVEWSTPQGAEFAFHCGNAEGRKDHWCIALRRFGRKWFGRDQPPFTDAAEWVDALKASLEAEPS
;
A
#
# COMPACT_ATOMS: atom_id res chain seq x y z
N MET A 1 -0.28 -6.83 -19.73
CA MET A 1 0.73 -5.99 -19.06
C MET A 1 0.46 -6.05 -17.58
N THR A 2 1.46 -6.33 -16.76
CA THR A 2 1.30 -6.42 -15.30
C THR A 2 0.96 -5.06 -14.73
N THR A 3 -0.13 -4.97 -13.95
CA THR A 3 -0.60 -3.73 -13.30
C THR A 3 -0.16 -3.59 -11.86
N LEU A 4 0.33 -4.68 -11.28
CA LEU A 4 0.70 -4.82 -9.88
C LEU A 4 2.09 -5.48 -9.77
N ILE A 5 2.95 -5.01 -8.88
CA ILE A 5 4.21 -5.69 -8.53
C ILE A 5 4.36 -5.78 -7.01
N ASP A 6 4.96 -6.86 -6.53
CA ASP A 6 5.24 -7.01 -5.10
C ASP A 6 6.38 -6.08 -4.68
N ILE A 7 6.22 -5.44 -3.52
CA ILE A 7 7.20 -4.53 -2.94
C ILE A 7 7.84 -5.16 -1.70
N ALA A 8 7.02 -5.75 -0.82
CA ALA A 8 7.48 -6.40 0.39
C ALA A 8 6.49 -7.49 0.85
N GLU A 9 7.04 -8.53 1.47
CA GLU A 9 6.33 -9.53 2.25
C GLU A 9 7.11 -9.74 3.55
N PHE A 10 6.45 -9.60 4.69
CA PHE A 10 7.13 -9.63 5.98
C PHE A 10 6.20 -10.01 7.13
N ARG A 11 6.79 -10.38 8.27
CA ARG A 11 6.06 -10.70 9.49
C ARG A 11 6.21 -9.61 10.54
N SER A 12 5.13 -9.24 11.19
CA SER A 12 5.12 -8.30 12.32
C SER A 12 3.76 -8.32 13.01
N VAL A 13 3.71 -8.23 14.34
CA VAL A 13 2.44 -8.07 15.08
C VAL A 13 1.97 -6.61 15.16
N ARG A 14 2.80 -5.67 14.74
CA ARG A 14 2.56 -4.22 14.88
C ARG A 14 1.29 -3.75 14.15
N PHE A 15 0.98 -4.38 13.02
CA PHE A 15 -0.14 -3.99 12.16
C PHE A 15 -1.39 -4.84 12.39
N ALA A 16 -1.42 -5.63 13.48
CA ALA A 16 -2.62 -6.37 13.85
C ALA A 16 -3.79 -5.40 14.07
N PRO A 17 -5.02 -5.76 13.62
CA PRO A 17 -6.17 -4.88 13.71
C PRO A 17 -6.47 -4.53 15.17
N VAL A 18 -6.65 -3.23 15.44
CA VAL A 18 -6.97 -2.73 16.79
C VAL A 18 -8.49 -2.67 17.03
N LEU A 19 -9.25 -2.53 15.95
CA LEU A 19 -10.71 -2.55 15.98
C LEU A 19 -11.26 -3.97 15.79
N PRO A 20 -12.51 -4.22 16.24
CA PRO A 20 -13.20 -5.50 16.00
C PRO A 20 -13.33 -5.88 14.53
N GLU A 21 -13.66 -7.14 14.28
CA GLU A 21 -13.77 -7.72 12.94
C GLU A 21 -14.82 -7.00 12.07
N GLU A 22 -15.93 -6.57 12.67
CA GLU A 22 -17.00 -5.81 12.02
C GLU A 22 -16.59 -4.41 11.55
N SER A 23 -15.43 -3.92 12.00
CA SER A 23 -14.86 -2.65 11.55
C SER A 23 -13.91 -2.81 10.35
N GLN A 24 -13.60 -4.05 9.96
CA GLN A 24 -12.76 -4.35 8.81
C GLN A 24 -13.59 -4.34 7.53
N VAL A 25 -12.95 -4.12 6.38
CA VAL A 25 -13.64 -4.06 5.09
C VAL A 25 -14.36 -5.37 4.74
N ASN A 26 -13.79 -6.49 5.15
CA ASN A 26 -14.34 -7.84 4.95
C ASN A 26 -13.72 -8.76 6.03
N PRO A 27 -14.39 -9.84 6.48
CA PRO A 27 -13.80 -10.74 7.45
C PRO A 27 -12.46 -11.30 6.97
N GLN A 28 -11.47 -11.27 7.86
CA GLN A 28 -10.11 -11.73 7.68
C GLN A 28 -9.29 -10.92 6.66
N VAL A 29 -9.83 -9.80 6.18
CA VAL A 29 -9.17 -8.86 5.28
C VAL A 29 -8.68 -7.66 6.09
N TYR A 30 -7.40 -7.68 6.44
CA TYR A 30 -6.74 -6.68 7.27
C TYR A 30 -5.76 -5.86 6.44
N GLY A 31 -5.29 -4.75 7.00
CA GLY A 31 -4.33 -3.86 6.35
C GLY A 31 -4.53 -2.39 6.65
N ALA A 32 -5.60 -2.00 7.36
CA ALA A 32 -5.88 -0.61 7.71
C ALA A 32 -4.72 0.04 8.49
N GLU A 33 -4.22 -0.65 9.52
CA GLU A 33 -3.12 -0.19 10.36
C GLU A 33 -1.81 -0.10 9.57
N LEU A 34 -1.57 -1.03 8.64
CA LEU A 34 -0.42 -1.00 7.75
C LEU A 34 -0.52 0.17 6.76
N ALA A 35 -1.66 0.35 6.09
CA ALA A 35 -1.91 1.46 5.17
C ALA A 35 -1.76 2.82 5.87
N TYR A 36 -2.28 2.93 7.11
CA TYR A 36 -2.12 4.13 7.92
C TYR A 36 -0.66 4.41 8.26
N TRP A 37 0.09 3.39 8.69
CA TRP A 37 1.52 3.54 8.95
C TRP A 37 2.30 3.92 7.69
N VAL A 38 2.03 3.28 6.55
CA VAL A 38 2.63 3.63 5.25
C VAL A 38 2.38 5.10 4.91
N ALA A 39 1.14 5.58 5.02
CA ALA A 39 0.80 6.99 4.78
C ALA A 39 1.62 7.94 5.69
N GLN A 40 1.74 7.61 6.98
CA GLN A 40 2.50 8.42 7.93
C GLN A 40 4.00 8.44 7.61
N GLU A 41 4.61 7.29 7.31
CA GLU A 41 6.04 7.21 7.02
C GLU A 41 6.42 7.92 5.72
N LEU A 42 5.57 7.83 4.71
CA LEU A 42 5.76 8.55 3.45
C LEU A 42 5.58 10.06 3.63
N ALA A 43 4.58 10.48 4.41
CA ALA A 43 4.37 11.90 4.73
C ALA A 43 5.55 12.52 5.49
N LYS A 44 6.18 11.79 6.43
CA LYS A 44 7.41 12.25 7.12
C LYS A 44 8.57 12.54 6.17
N ARG A 45 8.56 11.93 4.99
CA ARG A 45 9.57 12.10 3.93
C ARG A 45 9.14 13.10 2.85
N GLY A 46 8.01 13.78 3.02
CA GLY A 46 7.47 14.73 2.04
C GLY A 46 6.73 14.10 0.87
N LEU A 47 6.44 12.80 0.92
CA LEU A 47 5.78 12.03 -0.14
C LEU A 47 4.36 11.62 0.28
N ALA A 48 3.57 12.59 0.73
CA ALA A 48 2.24 12.33 1.27
C ALA A 48 1.34 11.58 0.26
N SER A 49 0.71 10.50 0.73
CA SER A 49 -0.31 9.75 0.01
C SER A 49 -1.72 10.23 0.37
N SER A 50 -2.75 9.63 -0.21
CA SER A 50 -4.12 9.70 0.32
C SER A 50 -4.19 9.12 1.75
N TYR A 51 -5.33 9.36 2.42
CA TYR A 51 -5.70 8.58 3.60
C TYR A 51 -5.94 7.11 3.21
N PRO A 52 -5.85 6.16 4.15
CA PRO A 52 -6.19 4.78 3.87
C PRO A 52 -7.58 4.64 3.29
N GLU A 53 -7.66 3.96 2.16
CA GLU A 53 -8.89 3.56 1.48
C GLU A 53 -8.99 2.03 1.47
N SER A 54 -10.19 1.51 1.20
CA SER A 54 -10.48 0.08 1.28
C SER A 54 -11.29 -0.40 0.09
N GLU A 55 -10.97 -1.60 -0.38
CA GLU A 55 -11.78 -2.40 -1.29
C GLU A 55 -12.02 -3.79 -0.67
N ASP A 56 -12.92 -4.61 -1.22
CA ASP A 56 -13.31 -5.93 -0.67
C ASP A 56 -12.12 -6.90 -0.44
N TRP A 57 -10.97 -6.63 -1.07
CA TRP A 57 -9.74 -7.40 -0.98
C TRP A 57 -8.69 -6.85 -0.01
N GLY A 58 -8.83 -5.62 0.51
CA GLY A 58 -7.80 -5.03 1.37
C GLY A 58 -7.85 -3.51 1.46
N TRP A 59 -6.71 -2.95 1.89
CA TRP A 59 -6.53 -1.53 2.10
C TRP A 59 -5.44 -0.98 1.19
N TYR A 60 -5.47 0.31 0.90
CA TYR A 60 -4.44 0.95 0.10
C TYR A 60 -4.30 2.43 0.42
N VAL A 61 -3.22 3.01 -0.08
CA VAL A 61 -3.02 4.45 -0.15
C VAL A 61 -2.60 4.82 -1.56
N GLU A 62 -3.05 5.97 -2.05
CA GLU A 62 -2.79 6.44 -3.40
C GLU A 62 -1.76 7.56 -3.41
N TRP A 63 -1.02 7.68 -4.50
CA TRP A 63 -0.10 8.77 -4.73
C TRP A 63 -0.03 9.12 -6.21
N SER A 64 0.04 10.43 -6.47
CA SER A 64 0.19 10.97 -7.79
C SER A 64 1.52 11.71 -7.92
N THR A 65 2.30 11.34 -8.93
CA THR A 65 3.48 12.13 -9.34
C THR A 65 3.05 13.55 -9.76
N PRO A 66 3.95 14.54 -9.72
CA PRO A 66 3.66 15.89 -10.23
C PRO A 66 3.21 15.91 -11.70
N GLN A 67 3.58 14.89 -12.49
CA GLN A 67 3.22 14.73 -13.90
C GLN A 67 1.87 14.02 -14.10
N GLY A 68 1.14 13.70 -13.02
CA GLY A 68 -0.18 13.07 -13.07
C GLY A 68 -0.17 11.56 -13.29
N ALA A 69 0.96 10.88 -13.07
CA ALA A 69 0.99 9.42 -12.94
C ALA A 69 0.39 9.01 -11.59
N GLU A 70 -0.59 8.10 -11.61
CA GLU A 70 -1.26 7.60 -10.41
C GLU A 70 -0.78 6.19 -10.05
N PHE A 71 -0.55 5.98 -8.77
CA PHE A 71 -0.11 4.73 -8.17
C PHE A 71 -0.83 4.46 -6.85
N ALA A 72 -0.86 3.20 -6.41
CA ALA A 72 -1.33 2.84 -5.08
C ALA A 72 -0.42 1.77 -4.46
N PHE A 73 -0.15 1.91 -3.16
CA PHE A 73 0.38 0.82 -2.35
C PHE A 73 -0.79 0.05 -1.74
N HIS A 74 -1.01 -1.16 -2.23
CA HIS A 74 -1.93 -2.13 -1.67
C HIS A 74 -1.29 -2.74 -0.42
N CYS A 75 -1.97 -2.63 0.71
CA CYS A 75 -1.55 -3.13 2.01
C CYS A 75 -2.54 -4.20 2.45
N GLY A 76 -2.08 -5.45 2.55
CA GLY A 76 -2.93 -6.58 2.88
C GLY A 76 -2.24 -7.60 3.76
N ASN A 77 -3.01 -8.59 4.20
CA ASN A 77 -2.52 -9.71 4.97
C ASN A 77 -2.65 -11.03 4.20
N ALA A 78 -1.80 -12.00 4.55
CA ALA A 78 -1.85 -13.33 3.95
C ALA A 78 -2.84 -14.24 4.70
N GLU A 79 -3.88 -14.73 4.01
CA GLU A 79 -4.79 -15.79 4.48
C GLU A 79 -5.42 -15.53 5.87
N GLY A 80 -5.84 -14.30 6.14
CA GLY A 80 -6.45 -13.97 7.45
C GLY A 80 -5.47 -13.88 8.62
N ARG A 81 -4.15 -13.99 8.36
CA ARG A 81 -3.14 -13.83 9.41
C ARG A 81 -3.08 -12.38 9.89
N LYS A 82 -2.79 -12.19 11.18
CA LYS A 82 -2.63 -10.89 11.84
C LYS A 82 -1.15 -10.55 12.11
N ASP A 83 -0.25 -11.32 11.51
CA ASP A 83 1.19 -11.21 11.69
C ASP A 83 1.96 -11.29 10.36
N HIS A 84 1.29 -11.44 9.22
CA HIS A 84 1.92 -11.68 7.92
C HIS A 84 1.32 -10.75 6.87
N TRP A 85 2.14 -9.84 6.37
CA TRP A 85 1.74 -8.69 5.56
C TRP A 85 2.39 -8.70 4.19
N CYS A 86 1.66 -8.17 3.22
CA CYS A 86 2.14 -7.93 1.87
C CYS A 86 1.88 -6.47 1.48
N ILE A 87 2.86 -5.86 0.82
CA ILE A 87 2.70 -4.58 0.14
C ILE A 87 2.99 -4.76 -1.34
N ALA A 88 2.08 -4.30 -2.19
CA ALA A 88 2.22 -4.33 -3.63
C ALA A 88 1.94 -2.96 -4.24
N LEU A 89 2.65 -2.61 -5.32
CA LEU A 89 2.48 -1.36 -6.04
C LEU A 89 1.59 -1.58 -7.26
N ARG A 90 0.45 -0.89 -7.30
CA ARG A 90 -0.43 -0.80 -8.46
C ARG A 90 -0.14 0.48 -9.24
N ARG A 91 -0.25 0.39 -10.56
CA ARG A 91 -0.26 1.54 -11.47
C ARG A 91 -1.61 1.67 -12.17
N PHE A 92 -2.10 2.90 -12.31
CA PHE A 92 -3.35 3.18 -13.00
C PHE A 92 -3.09 3.64 -14.43
N GLY A 93 -3.96 3.22 -15.36
CA GLY A 93 -3.88 3.67 -16.76
C GLY A 93 -4.57 5.03 -16.91
N ARG A 94 -3.91 5.96 -17.61
CA ARG A 94 -4.38 7.35 -17.74
C ARG A 94 -5.47 7.56 -18.82
N LYS A 95 -5.77 6.52 -19.60
CA LYS A 95 -6.74 6.56 -20.72
C LYS A 95 -7.84 5.51 -20.55
N TRP A 96 -8.86 5.62 -21.42
CA TRP A 96 -9.98 4.68 -21.52
C TRP A 96 -9.54 3.22 -21.38
N PHE A 97 -10.22 2.50 -20.49
CA PHE A 97 -9.98 1.09 -20.19
C PHE A 97 -8.56 0.77 -19.67
N GLY A 98 -7.95 1.67 -18.90
CA GLY A 98 -6.68 1.42 -18.23
C GLY A 98 -5.47 1.33 -19.17
N ARG A 99 -5.59 1.92 -20.37
CA ARG A 99 -4.46 2.11 -21.31
C ARG A 99 -3.54 3.23 -20.82
N ASP A 100 -2.34 3.29 -21.40
CA ASP A 100 -1.34 4.32 -21.09
C ASP A 100 -0.91 4.29 -19.62
N GLN A 101 -0.44 3.11 -19.21
CA GLN A 101 0.05 2.89 -17.85
C GLN A 101 1.46 3.48 -17.72
N PRO A 102 1.73 4.27 -16.68
CA PRO A 102 3.07 4.76 -16.42
C PRO A 102 4.02 3.57 -16.15
N PRO A 103 5.31 3.70 -16.47
CA PRO A 103 6.29 2.72 -16.02
C PRO A 103 6.37 2.74 -14.49
N PHE A 104 6.64 1.59 -13.85
CA PHE A 104 6.81 1.52 -12.39
C PHE A 104 7.97 2.39 -11.88
N THR A 105 8.94 2.70 -12.74
CA THR A 105 10.06 3.58 -12.43
C THR A 105 9.62 5.01 -12.11
N ASP A 106 8.44 5.45 -12.57
CA ASP A 106 7.89 6.76 -12.20
C ASP A 106 7.52 6.82 -10.70
N ALA A 107 7.39 5.67 -10.03
CA ALA A 107 7.18 5.56 -8.59
C ALA A 107 8.44 5.17 -7.80
N ALA A 108 9.63 5.22 -8.41
CA ALA A 108 10.86 4.77 -7.76
C ALA A 108 11.13 5.49 -6.44
N GLU A 109 11.01 6.83 -6.41
CA GLU A 109 11.20 7.62 -5.17
C GLU A 109 10.23 7.20 -4.06
N TRP A 110 8.97 6.92 -4.43
CA TRP A 110 7.94 6.50 -3.49
C TRP A 110 8.18 5.09 -2.95
N VAL A 111 8.62 4.17 -3.82
CA VAL A 111 9.02 2.80 -3.46
C VAL A 111 10.26 2.79 -2.57
N ASP A 112 11.28 3.57 -2.91
CA ASP A 112 12.52 3.64 -2.14
C ASP A 112 12.28 4.24 -0.75
N ALA A 113 11.41 5.24 -0.65
CA ALA A 113 10.99 5.81 0.62
C ALA A 113 10.28 4.78 1.52
N LEU A 114 9.37 3.98 0.97
CA LEU A 114 8.70 2.91 1.72
C LEU A 114 9.68 1.83 2.17
N LYS A 115 10.56 1.36 1.27
CA LYS A 115 11.57 0.35 1.59
C LYS A 115 12.49 0.80 2.72
N ALA A 116 12.96 2.04 2.66
CA ALA A 116 13.79 2.61 3.72
C ALA A 116 13.04 2.72 5.07
N SER A 117 11.71 2.86 5.07
CA SER A 117 10.90 2.85 6.30
C SER A 117 10.71 1.43 6.84
N LEU A 118 10.55 0.43 5.96
CA LEU A 118 10.47 -0.98 6.34
C LEU A 118 11.80 -1.50 6.92
N GLU A 119 12.94 -1.08 6.37
CA GLU A 119 14.27 -1.45 6.88
C GLU A 119 14.58 -0.84 8.26
N ALA A 120 14.01 0.32 8.55
CA ALA A 120 14.15 0.99 9.85
C ALA A 120 13.19 0.43 10.92
N GLU A 121 12.23 -0.40 10.54
CA GLU A 121 11.23 -0.96 11.44
C GLU A 121 11.82 -2.16 12.20
N PRO A 122 11.83 -2.16 13.54
CA PRO A 122 12.33 -3.29 14.32
C PRO A 122 11.47 -4.55 14.10
N SER A 123 12.16 -5.68 13.90
CA SER A 123 11.55 -7.02 13.73
C SER A 123 10.79 -7.50 14.95
#